data_AF-A0A3C0Y7H2-F1
#
_entry.id   AF-A0A3C0Y7H2-F1
#
_cell.length_a   1.000
_cell.length_b   1.000
_cell.length_c   1.000
_cell.angle_alpha   90.00
_cell.angle_beta   90.00
_cell.angle_gamma   90.00
#
_symmetry.space_group_name_H-M   'P 1'
#
loop_
_entity.id
_entity.type
_entity.pdbx_description
1 polymer ?
#
loop_
_entity_poly.entity_id
_entity_poly.type
_entity_poly.pdbx_seq_one_letter_code
_entity_poly.pdbx_strand_id
1 'polypeptide(L)'
;SLRDALEKLKLNDASLHYEPEVSEALGFGFRCGFLGLLHMEIVQERLEREFDQDLITTAPSVVYEVLKADGEVIRVENPSKIPDAGGVNEIREPIVTVHLYMPQDYVGAVMTLANLKRGVQMNMAYHGKQVMLTYEMPLGEIVLDFFDKLKSVSRGYASMDYVFKEFRASDVVKVDILLNGEKV
;
A
#
# COMPACT_ATOMS: atom_id res chain seq x y z
N SER A 1 2.14 13.91 -23.95
CA SER A 1 0.99 13.76 -23.03
C SER A 1 1.34 12.74 -21.96
N LEU A 2 0.61 12.68 -20.84
CA LEU A 2 0.89 11.72 -19.76
C LEU A 2 0.91 10.26 -20.27
N ARG A 3 0.00 9.92 -21.20
CA ARG A 3 -0.01 8.61 -21.87
C ARG A 3 1.32 8.31 -22.56
N ASP A 4 1.81 9.24 -23.38
CA ASP A 4 3.05 9.05 -24.14
C ASP A 4 4.27 8.92 -23.23
N ALA A 5 4.27 9.65 -22.10
CA ALA A 5 5.33 9.57 -21.10
C ALA A 5 5.33 8.19 -20.43
N LEU A 6 4.16 7.68 -20.01
CA LEU A 6 4.01 6.33 -19.45
C LEU A 6 4.38 5.24 -20.44
N GLU A 7 4.00 5.36 -21.72
CA GLU A 7 4.39 4.42 -22.78
C GLU A 7 5.92 4.37 -22.96
N LYS A 8 6.59 5.53 -23.00
CA LYS A 8 8.05 5.59 -23.10
C LYS A 8 8.74 5.03 -21.85
N LEU A 9 8.20 5.29 -20.67
CA LEU A 9 8.75 4.77 -19.42
C LEU A 9 8.60 3.24 -19.35
N LYS A 10 7.44 2.71 -19.78
CA LYS A 10 7.13 1.28 -19.82
C LYS A 10 8.08 0.47 -20.70
N LEU A 11 8.62 1.07 -21.77
CA LEU A 11 9.64 0.42 -22.61
C LEU A 11 10.92 0.10 -21.84
N ASN A 12 11.24 0.90 -20.82
CA ASN A 12 12.42 0.69 -19.96
C ASN A 12 12.07 -0.08 -18.69
N ASP A 13 10.81 -0.05 -18.25
CA ASP A 13 10.36 -0.70 -17.01
C ASP A 13 9.28 -1.78 -17.26
N ALA A 14 9.71 -3.03 -17.26
CA ALA A 14 8.83 -4.18 -17.44
C ALA A 14 7.86 -4.39 -16.27
N SER A 15 8.13 -3.82 -15.08
CA SER A 15 7.33 -3.99 -13.87
C SER A 15 6.23 -2.94 -13.70
N LEU A 16 6.37 -1.77 -14.34
CA LEU A 16 5.35 -0.72 -14.32
C LEU A 16 4.08 -1.15 -15.03
N HIS A 17 2.96 -1.33 -14.35
CA HIS A 17 1.67 -1.55 -15.02
C HIS A 17 0.85 -0.27 -14.99
N TYR A 18 0.09 0.02 -16.04
CA TYR A 18 -0.85 1.14 -16.00
C TYR A 18 -2.11 0.86 -16.81
N GLU A 19 -3.24 1.39 -16.34
CA GLU A 19 -4.53 1.36 -17.02
C GLU A 19 -5.18 2.76 -16.98
N PRO A 20 -5.90 3.17 -18.03
CA PRO A 20 -6.62 4.44 -18.01
C PRO A 20 -7.76 4.36 -16.98
N GLU A 21 -7.86 5.38 -16.13
CA GLU A 21 -8.93 5.50 -15.13
C GLU A 21 -9.55 6.91 -15.21
N VAL A 22 -10.86 6.98 -15.02
CA VAL A 22 -11.58 8.26 -14.94
C VAL A 22 -12.06 8.43 -13.50
N SER A 23 -11.55 9.46 -12.85
CA SER A 23 -12.01 9.89 -11.54
C SER A 23 -13.10 10.96 -11.71
N GLU A 24 -14.15 10.90 -10.89
CA GLU A 24 -15.19 11.94 -10.88
C GLU A 24 -14.63 13.31 -10.46
N ALA A 25 -13.65 13.32 -9.55
CA ALA A 25 -13.06 14.56 -9.02
C ALA A 25 -11.87 15.07 -9.84
N LEU A 26 -10.98 14.17 -10.28
CA LEU A 26 -9.71 14.53 -10.93
C LEU A 26 -9.75 14.41 -12.47
N GLY A 27 -10.84 13.88 -13.02
CA GLY A 27 -10.99 13.66 -14.45
C GLY A 27 -10.16 12.47 -14.95
N PHE A 28 -9.64 12.58 -16.17
CA PHE A 28 -8.88 11.51 -16.81
C PHE A 28 -7.48 11.37 -16.20
N GLY A 29 -7.13 10.15 -15.80
CA GLY A 29 -5.81 9.79 -15.30
C GLY A 29 -5.43 8.36 -15.64
N PHE A 30 -4.44 7.86 -14.92
CA PHE A 30 -3.98 6.48 -15.03
C PHE A 30 -3.86 5.87 -13.65
N ARG A 31 -4.36 4.65 -13.50
CA ARG A 31 -3.99 3.81 -12.37
C ARG A 31 -2.70 3.11 -12.72
N CYS A 32 -1.68 3.30 -11.88
CA CYS A 32 -0.38 2.68 -12.06
C CYS A 32 -0.12 1.66 -10.95
N GLY A 33 0.30 0.46 -11.32
CA GLY A 33 0.76 -0.60 -10.42
C GLY A 33 2.28 -0.57 -10.28
N PHE A 34 2.74 -0.61 -9.03
CA PHE A 34 4.16 -0.54 -8.68
C PHE A 34 4.57 -1.72 -7.79
N LEU A 35 5.85 -2.09 -7.82
CA LEU A 35 6.42 -3.10 -6.92
C LEU A 35 6.45 -2.66 -5.44
N GLY A 36 6.32 -1.36 -5.17
CA GLY A 36 6.33 -0.78 -3.83
C GLY A 36 6.47 0.74 -3.86
N LEU A 37 6.53 1.36 -2.68
CA LEU A 37 6.57 2.82 -2.51
C LEU A 37 7.77 3.46 -3.21
N LEU A 38 8.98 2.91 -3.04
CA LEU A 38 10.17 3.46 -3.68
C LEU A 38 10.09 3.41 -5.22
N HIS A 39 9.51 2.34 -5.77
CA HIS A 39 9.32 2.23 -7.21
C HIS A 39 8.34 3.31 -7.72
N MET A 40 7.26 3.57 -6.95
CA MET A 40 6.33 4.66 -7.24
C MET A 40 7.03 6.02 -7.23
N GLU A 41 7.83 6.33 -6.21
CA GLU A 41 8.58 7.59 -6.12
C GLU A 41 9.54 7.79 -7.28
N ILE A 42 10.31 6.76 -7.66
CA ILE A 42 11.22 6.82 -8.80
C ILE A 42 10.45 7.08 -10.09
N VAL A 43 9.34 6.39 -10.32
CA VAL A 43 8.52 6.58 -11.53
C VAL A 43 7.94 8.00 -11.56
N GLN A 44 7.42 8.49 -10.43
CA GLN A 44 6.89 9.86 -10.33
C GLN A 44 7.97 10.89 -10.65
N GLU A 45 9.14 10.82 -9.99
CA GLU A 45 10.23 11.77 -10.18
C GLU A 45 10.73 11.77 -11.64
N ARG A 46 10.77 10.60 -12.28
CA ARG A 46 11.14 10.49 -13.69
C ARG A 46 10.10 11.12 -14.60
N LEU A 47 8.80 10.97 -14.32
CA LEU A 47 7.75 11.61 -15.12
C LEU A 47 7.80 13.14 -15.00
N GLU A 48 8.03 13.66 -13.80
CA GLU A 48 8.16 15.10 -13.55
C GLU A 48 9.43 15.67 -14.22
N ARG A 49 10.59 15.02 -14.04
CA ARG A 49 11.87 15.54 -14.55
C ARG A 49 12.16 15.26 -16.02
N GLU A 50 11.91 14.04 -16.49
CA GLU A 50 12.26 13.62 -17.87
C GLU A 50 11.20 14.04 -18.88
N PHE A 51 9.94 14.18 -18.45
CA PHE A 51 8.80 14.43 -19.33
C PHE A 51 8.03 15.71 -19.01
N ASP A 52 8.48 16.51 -18.03
CA ASP A 52 7.88 17.80 -17.65
C ASP A 52 6.36 17.67 -17.41
N GLN A 53 5.98 16.62 -16.67
CA GLN A 53 4.59 16.35 -16.32
C GLN A 53 4.31 16.80 -14.89
N ASP A 54 3.42 17.77 -14.71
CA ASP A 54 2.85 18.10 -13.40
C ASP A 54 1.80 17.05 -13.02
N LEU A 55 2.10 16.25 -11.99
CA LEU A 55 1.28 15.12 -11.59
C LEU A 55 0.62 15.34 -10.22
N ILE A 56 -0.60 14.84 -10.10
CA ILE A 56 -1.27 14.69 -8.81
C ILE A 56 -1.38 13.19 -8.53
N THR A 57 -0.74 12.73 -7.47
CA THR A 57 -0.82 11.33 -7.03
C THR A 57 -1.87 11.18 -5.93
N THR A 58 -2.72 10.16 -6.06
CA THR A 58 -3.67 9.78 -5.01
C THR A 58 -3.01 8.82 -4.03
N ALA A 59 -3.59 8.68 -2.83
CA ALA A 59 -3.11 7.71 -1.85
C ALA A 59 -3.06 6.30 -2.48
N PRO A 60 -1.98 5.53 -2.27
CA PRO A 60 -1.88 4.17 -2.79
C PRO A 60 -2.95 3.30 -2.13
N SER A 61 -3.60 2.48 -2.96
CA SER A 61 -4.57 1.48 -2.50
C SER A 61 -3.98 0.09 -2.64
N VAL A 62 -4.46 -0.83 -1.80
CA VAL A 62 -4.11 -2.25 -1.89
C VAL A 62 -5.31 -3.04 -2.39
N VAL A 63 -5.04 -4.16 -3.05
CA VAL A 63 -6.08 -5.05 -3.54
C VAL A 63 -6.64 -5.86 -2.37
N TYR A 64 -7.96 -5.87 -2.20
CA TYR A 64 -8.68 -6.71 -1.24
C TYR A 64 -9.30 -7.91 -1.95
N GLU A 65 -9.52 -9.00 -1.21
CA GLU A 65 -10.33 -10.12 -1.67
C GLU A 65 -11.68 -10.09 -0.95
N VAL A 66 -12.78 -10.10 -1.70
CA VAL A 66 -14.14 -10.10 -1.16
C VAL A 66 -14.78 -11.45 -1.50
N LEU A 67 -15.16 -12.19 -0.46
CA LEU A 67 -15.99 -13.39 -0.59
C LEU A 67 -17.45 -12.96 -0.65
N LYS A 68 -18.09 -13.21 -1.78
CA LYS A 68 -19.51 -12.95 -1.99
C LYS A 68 -20.39 -13.99 -1.28
N ALA A 69 -21.67 -13.66 -1.14
CA ALA A 69 -22.70 -14.55 -0.62
C ALA A 69 -22.82 -15.88 -1.40
N ASP A 70 -22.54 -15.85 -2.71
CA ASP A 70 -22.56 -17.02 -3.60
C ASP A 70 -21.31 -17.91 -3.51
N GLY A 71 -20.31 -17.50 -2.71
CA GLY A 71 -19.04 -18.22 -2.53
C GLY A 71 -17.94 -17.83 -3.52
N GLU A 72 -18.21 -16.92 -4.47
CA GLU A 72 -17.19 -16.40 -5.38
C GLU A 72 -16.25 -15.43 -4.65
N VAL A 73 -14.93 -15.56 -4.87
CA VAL A 73 -13.94 -14.60 -4.40
C VAL A 73 -13.61 -13.63 -5.53
N ILE A 74 -13.91 -12.35 -5.32
CA ILE A 74 -13.53 -11.28 -6.25
C ILE A 74 -12.38 -10.46 -5.67
N ARG A 75 -11.49 -10.00 -6.57
CA ARG A 75 -10.45 -9.04 -6.22
C ARG A 75 -10.95 -7.63 -6.45
N VAL A 76 -10.87 -6.81 -5.42
CA VAL A 76 -11.37 -5.45 -5.43
C VAL A 76 -10.21 -4.50 -5.21
N GLU A 77 -9.88 -3.76 -6.26
CA GLU A 77 -8.82 -2.74 -6.25
C GLU A 77 -9.38 -1.36 -5.91
N ASN A 78 -10.65 -1.12 -6.25
CA ASN A 78 -11.33 0.15 -6.00
C ASN A 78 -12.49 -0.08 -5.02
N PRO A 79 -12.53 0.62 -3.87
CA PRO A 79 -13.62 0.51 -2.89
C PRO A 79 -15.03 0.72 -3.48
N SER A 80 -15.16 1.50 -4.55
CA SER A 80 -16.44 1.73 -5.23
C SER A 80 -16.98 0.46 -5.91
N LYS A 81 -16.11 -0.49 -6.26
CA LYS A 81 -16.48 -1.80 -6.84
C LYS A 81 -16.84 -2.86 -5.80
N ILE A 82 -16.73 -2.56 -4.50
CA ILE A 82 -17.17 -3.47 -3.44
C ILE A 82 -18.71 -3.60 -3.53
N PRO A 83 -19.25 -4.82 -3.64
CA PRO A 83 -20.69 -5.06 -3.63
C PRO A 83 -21.37 -4.51 -2.37
N ASP A 84 -22.66 -4.19 -2.46
CA ASP A 84 -23.42 -3.74 -1.28
C ASP A 84 -23.34 -4.77 -0.14
N ALA A 85 -23.37 -4.26 1.11
CA ALA A 85 -23.12 -5.04 2.32
C ALA A 85 -23.99 -6.30 2.47
N GLY A 86 -25.16 -6.36 1.83
CA GLY A 86 -26.04 -7.53 1.82
C GLY A 86 -25.52 -8.72 1.00
N GLY A 87 -24.52 -8.52 0.12
CA GLY A 87 -23.94 -9.55 -0.74
C GLY A 87 -22.52 -9.97 -0.37
N VAL A 88 -21.97 -9.46 0.74
CA VAL A 88 -20.59 -9.71 1.18
C VAL A 88 -20.60 -10.63 2.41
N ASN A 89 -19.95 -11.78 2.31
CA ASN A 89 -19.76 -12.70 3.43
C ASN A 89 -18.51 -12.33 4.24
N GLU A 90 -17.41 -12.04 3.58
CA GLU A 90 -16.11 -11.84 4.22
C GLU A 90 -15.25 -10.92 3.34
N ILE A 91 -14.53 -9.99 3.97
CA ILE A 91 -13.51 -9.20 3.29
C ILE A 91 -12.15 -9.59 3.86
N ARG A 92 -11.20 -9.83 2.96
CA ARG A 92 -9.85 -10.25 3.26
C ARG A 92 -8.87 -9.19 2.82
N GLU A 93 -8.01 -8.77 3.74
CA GLU A 93 -6.94 -7.84 3.46
C GLU A 93 -5.61 -8.59 3.20
N PRO A 94 -4.72 -8.04 2.36
CA PRO A 94 -3.41 -8.63 2.13
C PRO A 94 -2.52 -8.45 3.35
N ILE A 95 -2.05 -9.57 3.92
CA ILE A 95 -1.08 -9.60 5.00
C ILE A 95 0.31 -9.86 4.43
N VAL A 96 1.29 -9.13 4.94
CA VAL A 96 2.70 -9.33 4.62
C VAL A 96 3.50 -9.65 5.87
N THR A 97 4.53 -10.47 5.68
CA THR A 97 5.59 -10.64 6.67
C THR A 97 6.60 -9.53 6.46
N VAL A 98 6.84 -8.73 7.49
CA VAL A 98 7.76 -7.58 7.49
C VAL A 98 8.99 -7.93 8.32
N HIS A 99 10.16 -7.78 7.73
CA HIS A 99 11.44 -7.88 8.43
C HIS A 99 12.01 -6.48 8.64
N LEU A 100 12.25 -6.13 9.89
CA LEU A 100 12.76 -4.82 10.31
C LEU A 100 14.14 -4.99 10.93
N TYR A 101 15.14 -4.28 10.41
CA TYR A 101 16.51 -4.30 10.93
C TYR A 101 16.86 -2.95 11.50
N MET A 102 17.37 -2.93 12.73
CA MET A 102 17.73 -1.69 13.43
C MET A 102 18.76 -1.93 14.53
N PRO A 103 19.48 -0.89 15.00
CA PRO A 103 20.21 -0.94 16.26
C PRO A 103 19.30 -1.14 17.47
N GLN A 104 19.82 -1.75 18.55
CA GLN A 104 19.07 -2.01 19.80
C GLN A 104 18.36 -0.77 20.38
N ASP A 105 18.96 0.42 20.24
CA ASP A 105 18.45 1.66 20.83
C ASP A 105 17.07 2.08 20.30
N TYR A 106 16.69 1.62 19.10
CA TYR A 106 15.44 2.02 18.43
C TYR A 106 14.31 0.98 18.54
N VAL A 107 14.59 -0.20 19.08
CA VAL A 107 13.66 -1.33 19.11
C VAL A 107 12.32 -0.94 19.73
N GLY A 108 12.32 -0.29 20.89
CA GLY A 108 11.08 0.07 21.59
C GLY A 108 10.19 1.03 20.78
N ALA A 109 10.80 2.01 20.11
CA ALA A 109 10.07 2.96 19.28
C ALA A 109 9.47 2.28 18.04
N VAL A 110 10.24 1.40 17.40
CA VAL A 110 9.78 0.66 16.21
C VAL A 110 8.70 -0.36 16.55
N MET A 111 8.82 -1.09 17.67
CA MET A 111 7.77 -1.99 18.15
C MET A 111 6.46 -1.24 18.43
N THR A 112 6.55 -0.05 19.06
CA THR A 112 5.38 0.79 19.33
C THR A 112 4.69 1.20 18.02
N LEU A 113 5.46 1.59 17.00
CA LEU A 113 4.95 1.93 15.67
C LEU A 113 4.28 0.72 14.99
N ALA A 114 4.92 -0.45 15.00
CA ALA A 114 4.38 -1.67 14.39
C ALA A 114 3.08 -2.11 15.06
N ASN A 115 3.00 -2.05 16.39
CA ASN A 115 1.80 -2.39 17.13
C ASN A 115 0.64 -1.43 16.85
N LEU A 116 0.92 -0.12 16.69
CA LEU A 116 -0.10 0.88 16.32
C LEU A 116 -0.72 0.56 14.95
N LYS A 117 0.06 -0.06 14.05
CA LYS A 117 -0.32 -0.41 12.68
C LYS A 117 -0.83 -1.84 12.55
N ARG A 118 -1.48 -2.35 13.61
CA ARG A 118 -2.07 -3.69 13.67
C ARG A 118 -1.06 -4.82 13.42
N GLY A 119 0.22 -4.57 13.66
CA GLY A 119 1.27 -5.55 13.47
C GLY A 119 1.30 -6.58 14.59
N VAL A 120 1.41 -7.85 14.22
CA VAL A 120 1.60 -8.97 15.15
C VAL A 120 3.07 -9.38 15.14
N GLN A 121 3.73 -9.28 16.29
CA GLN A 121 5.13 -9.68 16.42
C GLN A 121 5.24 -11.20 16.35
N MET A 122 6.06 -11.69 15.41
CA MET A 122 6.31 -13.12 15.22
C MET A 122 7.64 -13.57 15.81
N ASN A 123 8.68 -12.75 15.65
CA ASN A 123 10.02 -13.09 16.11
C ASN A 123 10.85 -11.85 16.44
N MET A 124 11.85 -12.03 17.29
CA MET A 124 12.87 -11.04 17.62
C MET A 124 14.22 -11.75 17.77
N ALA A 125 15.17 -11.40 16.92
CA ALA A 125 16.52 -11.98 16.92
C ALA A 125 17.58 -10.89 17.14
N TYR A 126 18.53 -11.18 18.01
CA TYR A 126 19.66 -10.30 18.29
C TYR A 126 20.91 -10.77 17.53
N HIS A 127 21.50 -9.87 16.76
CA HIS A 127 22.75 -10.06 16.03
C HIS A 127 23.79 -9.06 16.56
N GLY A 128 24.26 -9.31 17.78
CA GLY A 128 25.15 -8.40 18.49
C GLY A 128 24.46 -7.06 18.79
N LYS A 129 24.88 -5.99 18.11
CA LYS A 129 24.30 -4.64 18.26
C LYS A 129 23.06 -4.40 17.39
N GLN A 130 22.83 -5.27 16.40
CA GLN A 130 21.67 -5.20 15.52
C GLN A 130 20.56 -6.11 16.03
N VAL A 131 19.33 -5.70 15.79
CA VAL A 131 18.11 -6.44 16.11
C VAL A 131 17.31 -6.59 14.83
N MET A 132 16.83 -7.81 14.61
CA MET A 132 15.87 -8.13 13.57
C MET A 132 14.53 -8.42 14.23
N LEU A 133 13.51 -7.63 13.90
CA LEU A 133 12.12 -7.89 14.26
C LEU A 133 11.39 -8.46 13.06
N THR A 134 10.58 -9.49 13.28
CA THR A 134 9.68 -10.04 12.26
C THR A 134 8.24 -9.82 12.71
N TYR A 135 7.46 -9.16 11.87
CA TYR A 135 6.06 -8.83 12.11
C TYR A 135 5.18 -9.35 10.98
N GLU A 136 3.93 -9.67 11.29
CA GLU A 136 2.88 -9.81 10.29
C GLU A 136 1.98 -8.59 10.35
N MET A 137 1.80 -7.91 9.22
CA MET A 137 1.09 -6.63 9.17
C MET A 137 0.22 -6.53 7.91
N PRO A 138 -0.92 -5.84 7.97
CA PRO A 138 -1.69 -5.51 6.78
C PRO A 138 -0.91 -4.60 5.83
N LEU A 139 -0.85 -4.93 4.54
CA LEU A 139 -0.14 -4.13 3.54
C LEU A 139 -0.72 -2.71 3.45
N GLY A 140 -2.05 -2.57 3.63
CA GLY A 140 -2.74 -1.27 3.63
C GLY A 140 -2.18 -0.29 4.66
N GLU A 141 -1.76 -0.78 5.83
CA GLU A 141 -1.16 0.04 6.89
C GLU A 141 0.27 0.47 6.57
N ILE A 142 0.99 -0.34 5.78
CA ILE A 142 2.37 -0.08 5.38
C ILE A 142 2.42 1.00 4.30
N VAL A 143 1.56 0.89 3.29
CA VAL A 143 1.58 1.79 2.11
C VAL A 143 1.16 3.23 2.42
N LEU A 144 0.44 3.46 3.53
CA LEU A 144 -0.03 4.80 3.91
C LEU A 144 1.10 5.72 4.37
N ASP A 145 1.80 5.36 5.45
CA ASP A 145 2.81 6.23 6.08
C ASP A 145 3.84 5.49 6.94
N PHE A 146 3.87 4.15 6.89
CA PHE A 146 4.71 3.38 7.79
C PHE A 146 6.20 3.59 7.53
N PHE A 147 6.60 3.63 6.26
CA PHE A 147 8.00 3.79 5.87
C PHE A 147 8.59 5.12 6.38
N ASP A 148 7.88 6.22 6.18
CA ASP A 148 8.32 7.55 6.61
C ASP A 148 8.39 7.65 8.14
N LYS A 149 7.37 7.12 8.83
CA LYS A 149 7.37 7.07 10.29
C LYS A 149 8.50 6.20 10.83
N LEU A 150 8.76 5.05 10.21
CA LEU A 150 9.86 4.16 10.57
C LEU A 150 11.19 4.89 10.49
N LYS A 151 11.45 5.58 9.36
CA LYS A 151 12.67 6.37 9.17
C LYS A 151 12.79 7.49 10.20
N SER A 152 11.69 8.18 10.51
CA SER A 152 11.69 9.25 11.51
C SER A 152 12.02 8.73 12.92
N VAL A 153 11.33 7.69 13.40
CA VAL A 153 11.55 7.14 14.76
C VAL A 153 12.92 6.49 14.92
N SER A 154 13.49 5.97 13.84
CA SER A 154 14.81 5.35 13.85
C SER A 154 15.95 6.30 13.48
N ARG A 155 15.69 7.59 13.22
CA ARG A 155 16.67 8.53 12.63
C ARG A 155 17.35 8.00 11.36
N GLY A 156 16.60 7.27 10.54
CA GLY A 156 17.07 6.65 9.30
C GLY A 156 17.78 5.30 9.43
N TYR A 157 18.13 4.86 10.65
CA TYR A 157 18.88 3.62 10.87
C TYR A 157 18.09 2.33 10.66
N ALA A 158 16.75 2.36 10.73
CA ALA A 158 15.95 1.17 10.48
C ALA A 158 15.76 0.94 8.98
N SER A 159 15.88 -0.31 8.56
CA SER A 159 15.46 -0.78 7.24
C SER A 159 14.31 -1.76 7.36
N MET A 160 13.58 -1.90 6.26
CA MET A 160 12.41 -2.76 6.15
C MET A 160 12.46 -3.49 4.83
N ASP A 161 12.15 -4.78 4.87
CA ASP A 161 11.67 -5.53 3.72
C ASP A 161 10.37 -6.24 4.09
N TYR A 162 9.59 -6.60 3.08
CA TYR A 162 8.34 -7.33 3.30
C TYR A 162 8.08 -8.30 2.16
N VAL A 163 7.37 -9.38 2.50
CA VAL A 163 6.98 -10.43 1.57
C VAL A 163 5.50 -10.70 1.75
N PHE A 164 4.76 -10.79 0.65
CA PHE A 164 3.35 -11.19 0.68
C PHE A 164 3.21 -12.57 1.34
N LYS A 165 2.33 -12.67 2.33
CA LYS A 165 2.06 -13.91 3.05
C LYS A 165 0.76 -14.54 2.57
N GLU A 166 -0.35 -13.86 2.79
CA GLU A 166 -1.70 -14.39 2.53
C GLU A 166 -2.76 -13.28 2.54
N PHE A 167 -3.96 -13.59 2.03
CA PHE A 167 -5.15 -12.80 2.30
C PHE A 167 -5.81 -13.31 3.57
N ARG A 168 -6.10 -12.40 4.52
CA ARG A 168 -6.67 -12.76 5.82
C ARG A 168 -7.98 -12.01 6.06
N ALA A 169 -8.97 -12.73 6.57
CA ALA A 169 -10.23 -12.17 7.05
C ALA A 169 -9.97 -10.97 7.97
N SER A 170 -10.60 -9.84 7.68
CA SER A 170 -10.48 -8.65 8.53
C SER A 170 -11.80 -7.91 8.61
N ASP A 171 -12.04 -7.27 9.74
CA ASP A 171 -13.24 -6.46 9.97
C ASP A 171 -13.04 -5.07 9.35
N VAL A 172 -13.22 -5.01 8.03
CA VAL A 172 -13.10 -3.78 7.24
C VAL A 172 -14.47 -3.35 6.74
N VAL A 173 -14.72 -2.05 6.81
CA VAL A 173 -15.98 -1.44 6.37
C VAL A 173 -15.70 -0.44 5.25
N LYS A 174 -16.61 -0.39 4.27
CA LYS A 174 -16.62 0.67 3.26
C LYS A 174 -17.18 1.93 3.88
N VAL A 175 -16.42 3.02 3.80
CA VAL A 175 -16.86 4.34 4.25
C VAL A 175 -17.07 5.21 3.02
N ASP A 176 -18.34 5.55 2.76
CA ASP A 176 -18.71 6.50 1.71
C ASP A 176 -18.73 7.92 2.30
N ILE A 177 -18.13 8.88 1.60
CA ILE A 177 -18.16 10.29 1.95
C ILE A 177 -19.24 10.97 1.08
N LEU A 178 -20.14 11.71 1.71
CA LEU A 178 -21.18 12.47 1.02
C LEU A 178 -20.95 13.96 1.21
N LEU A 179 -20.92 14.71 0.10
CA LEU A 179 -20.88 16.16 0.11
C LEU A 179 -22.18 16.68 -0.50
N ASN A 180 -22.90 17.51 0.23
CA ASN A 180 -24.24 18.00 -0.16
C ASN A 180 -25.26 16.88 -0.50
N GLY A 181 -25.07 15.69 0.05
CA GLY A 181 -25.95 14.53 -0.19
C GLY A 181 -25.59 13.71 -1.43
N GLU A 182 -24.58 14.11 -2.20
CA GLU A 182 -24.02 13.33 -3.32
C GLU A 182 -22.77 12.58 -2.85
N LYS A 183 -22.61 11.33 -3.31
CA LYS A 183 -21.40 10.54 -3.06
C LYS A 183 -20.23 11.17 -3.84
N VAL A 184 -19.06 11.25 -3.21
CA VAL A 184 -17.82 11.81 -3.78
C VAL A 184 -16.67 10.83 -3.65
#